data_AF-E2CP29-F1
#
_entry.id   AF-E2CP29-F1
#
_cell.length_a   1.000
_cell.length_b   1.000
_cell.length_c   1.000
_cell.angle_alpha   90.00
_cell.angle_beta   90.00
_cell.angle_gamma   90.00
#
_symmetry.space_group_name_H-M   'P 1'
#
loop_
_entity.id
_entity.type
_entity.pdbx_description
1 polymer ?
#
loop_
_entity_poly.entity_id
_entity_poly.type
_entity_poly.pdbx_seq_one_letter_code
_entity_poly.pdbx_strand_id
1 'polypeptide(L)'
;MPEIIEFYTGQKPILKNVPTWNCAREDDLAYVLDNLENIVVKEVHGSGGYGMLIGPTASKKQIADFRKVLEANPSNYTAQPTLALSACPTHVASGVAPRHVDLRPFVLIGDRVRITPGGLTRVALKKGSLVVNSSQGGGTKDTWVLED
;
A
#
# COMPACT_ATOMS: atom_id res chain seq x y z
N MET A 1 0.43 14.11 -7.59
CA MET A 1 1.91 13.95 -7.47
C MET A 1 2.58 13.89 -8.84
N PRO A 2 2.20 13.01 -9.79
CA PRO A 2 2.77 13.02 -11.13
C PRO A 2 2.78 14.41 -11.79
N GLU A 3 1.63 15.09 -11.75
CA GLU A 3 1.45 16.45 -12.28
C GLU A 3 2.34 17.50 -11.58
N ILE A 4 2.57 17.35 -10.27
CA ILE A 4 3.44 18.24 -9.49
C ILE A 4 4.88 18.10 -9.98
N ILE A 5 5.35 16.87 -10.17
CA ILE A 5 6.71 16.60 -10.68
C ILE A 5 6.86 17.24 -12.06
N GLU A 6 5.94 16.97 -12.98
CA GLU A 6 5.98 17.49 -14.34
C GLU A 6 5.90 19.02 -14.39
N PHE A 7 5.06 19.63 -13.55
CA PHE A 7 4.95 21.09 -13.44
C PHE A 7 6.26 21.75 -12.99
N TYR A 8 6.91 21.21 -11.95
CA TYR A 8 8.12 21.84 -11.38
C TYR A 8 9.43 21.46 -12.08
N THR A 9 9.52 20.29 -12.73
CA THR A 9 10.76 19.80 -13.34
C THR A 9 10.71 19.73 -14.86
N GLY A 10 9.52 19.78 -15.47
CA GLY A 10 9.31 19.52 -16.89
C GLY A 10 9.57 18.06 -17.29
N GLN A 11 9.77 17.16 -16.33
CA GLN A 11 10.09 15.75 -16.58
C GLN A 11 8.95 14.83 -16.15
N LYS A 12 8.81 13.72 -16.87
CA LYS A 12 7.90 12.64 -16.47
C LYS A 12 8.43 11.94 -15.21
N PRO A 13 7.55 11.55 -14.26
CA PRO A 13 7.96 10.80 -13.08
C PRO A 13 8.62 9.47 -13.45
N ILE A 14 9.79 9.21 -12.87
CA ILE A 14 10.51 7.94 -13.04
C ILE A 14 9.75 6.80 -12.33
N LEU A 15 9.31 7.06 -11.09
CA LEU A 15 8.49 6.12 -10.33
C LEU A 15 7.01 6.40 -10.57
N LYS A 16 6.26 5.38 -10.95
CA LYS A 16 4.82 5.49 -11.22
C LYS A 16 4.04 5.50 -9.91
N ASN A 17 3.05 6.38 -9.83
CA ASN A 17 2.06 6.32 -8.77
C ASN A 17 1.10 5.14 -8.99
N VAL A 18 0.67 4.52 -7.90
CA VAL A 18 -0.46 3.60 -7.92
C VAL A 18 -1.74 4.40 -8.20
N PRO A 19 -2.59 3.97 -9.15
CA PRO A 19 -3.92 4.57 -9.35
C PRO A 19 -4.68 4.61 -8.03
N THR A 20 -5.15 5.78 -7.63
CA THR A 20 -5.79 5.97 -6.33
C THR A 20 -7.07 6.76 -6.52
N TRP A 21 -8.19 6.19 -6.08
CA TRP A 21 -9.48 6.87 -6.03
C TRP A 21 -9.62 7.59 -4.69
N ASN A 22 -10.02 8.86 -4.76
CA ASN A 22 -10.31 9.68 -3.59
C ASN A 22 -11.81 9.60 -3.30
N CYS A 23 -12.20 8.84 -2.29
CA CYS A 23 -13.61 8.63 -1.97
C CYS A 23 -14.32 9.93 -1.53
N ALA A 24 -13.61 11.04 -1.27
CA ALA A 24 -14.24 12.36 -1.10
C ALA A 24 -14.88 12.91 -2.38
N ARG A 25 -14.52 12.39 -3.56
CA ARG A 25 -15.10 12.77 -4.87
C ARG A 25 -16.22 11.81 -5.22
N GLU A 26 -17.37 12.34 -5.64
CA GLU A 26 -18.57 11.55 -5.90
C GLU A 26 -18.36 10.47 -6.96
N ASP A 27 -17.72 10.81 -8.09
CA ASP A 27 -17.44 9.85 -9.18
C ASP A 27 -16.52 8.71 -8.73
N ASP A 28 -15.47 9.05 -7.97
CA ASP A 28 -14.53 8.07 -7.42
C ASP A 28 -15.23 7.16 -6.40
N LEU A 29 -16.08 7.73 -5.54
CA LEU A 29 -16.86 6.98 -4.55
C LEU A 29 -17.83 6.01 -5.24
N ALA A 30 -18.56 6.45 -6.25
CA ALA A 30 -19.48 5.61 -7.01
C ALA A 30 -18.74 4.40 -7.61
N TYR A 31 -17.61 4.64 -8.27
CA TYR A 31 -16.78 3.58 -8.81
C TYR A 31 -16.29 2.62 -7.70
N VAL A 32 -15.78 3.15 -6.58
CA VAL A 32 -15.28 2.35 -5.47
C VAL A 32 -16.37 1.47 -4.89
N LEU A 33 -17.56 2.01 -4.66
CA LEU A 33 -18.71 1.28 -4.14
C LEU A 33 -19.10 0.12 -5.06
N ASP A 34 -19.16 0.35 -6.37
CA ASP A 34 -19.51 -0.67 -7.36
C ASP A 34 -18.44 -1.78 -7.49
N ASN A 35 -17.20 -1.51 -7.07
CA ASN A 35 -16.06 -2.39 -7.27
C ASN A 35 -15.40 -2.88 -5.97
N LEU A 36 -16.07 -2.76 -4.81
CA LEU A 36 -15.49 -3.08 -3.49
C LEU A 36 -14.89 -4.48 -3.38
N GLU A 37 -15.36 -5.44 -4.16
CA GLU A 37 -14.85 -6.82 -4.19
C GLU A 37 -13.48 -6.97 -4.89
N ASN A 38 -13.07 -5.99 -5.69
CA ASN A 38 -11.86 -6.08 -6.53
C ASN A 38 -10.73 -5.14 -6.09
N ILE A 39 -11.00 -4.24 -5.15
CA ILE A 39 -10.10 -3.15 -4.74
C ILE A 39 -9.72 -3.24 -3.26
N VAL A 40 -8.71 -2.45 -2.87
CA VAL A 40 -8.32 -2.24 -1.48
C VAL A 40 -8.75 -0.84 -1.06
N VAL A 41 -9.53 -0.74 0.02
CA VAL A 41 -9.97 0.54 0.59
C VAL A 41 -9.30 0.74 1.94
N LYS A 42 -8.74 1.92 2.20
CA LYS A 42 -7.99 2.24 3.42
C LYS A 42 -8.33 3.64 3.91
N GLU A 43 -8.27 3.83 5.23
CA GLU A 43 -8.43 5.15 5.84
C GLU A 43 -7.27 6.08 5.50
N VAL A 44 -7.57 7.37 5.33
CA VAL A 44 -6.59 8.44 5.04
C VAL A 44 -5.67 8.68 6.24
N HIS A 45 -6.25 8.75 7.44
CA HIS A 45 -5.53 9.02 8.69
C HIS A 45 -5.21 7.74 9.49
N GLY A 46 -5.50 6.57 8.93
CA GLY A 46 -5.30 5.29 9.59
C GLY A 46 -3.83 4.96 9.80
N SER A 47 -3.50 4.50 11.01
CA SER A 47 -2.22 3.83 11.30
C SER A 47 -2.48 2.34 11.56
N GLY A 48 -1.46 1.51 11.38
CA GLY A 48 -1.55 0.11 11.83
C GLY A 48 -2.33 -0.87 10.92
N GLY A 49 -2.87 -0.44 9.76
CA GLY A 49 -3.67 -1.31 8.89
C GLY A 49 -5.09 -1.58 9.39
N TYR A 50 -5.54 -0.82 10.40
CA TYR A 50 -6.94 -0.79 10.85
C TYR A 50 -7.78 0.03 9.87
N GLY A 51 -9.08 -0.24 9.79
CA GLY A 51 -9.98 0.47 8.87
C GLY A 51 -9.73 0.16 7.38
N MET A 52 -9.19 -1.02 7.07
CA MET A 52 -8.89 -1.44 5.70
C MET A 52 -9.78 -2.60 5.24
N LEU A 53 -10.29 -2.52 4.02
CA LEU A 53 -10.94 -3.60 3.29
C LEU A 53 -10.00 -4.11 2.19
N ILE A 54 -9.75 -5.41 2.16
CA ILE A 54 -9.09 -6.08 1.01
C ILE A 54 -10.18 -6.88 0.28
N GLY A 55 -10.81 -6.25 -0.71
CA GLY A 55 -11.97 -6.77 -1.44
C GLY A 55 -11.85 -8.25 -1.83
N PRO A 56 -10.77 -8.65 -2.55
CA PRO A 56 -10.64 -10.03 -3.06
C PRO A 56 -10.56 -11.12 -2.00
N THR A 57 -10.31 -10.74 -0.74
CA THR A 57 -10.19 -11.68 0.40
C THR A 57 -11.32 -11.52 1.41
N ALA A 58 -12.20 -10.53 1.23
CA ALA A 58 -13.29 -10.24 2.12
C ALA A 58 -14.53 -11.07 1.79
N SER A 59 -15.27 -11.49 2.82
CA SER A 59 -16.58 -12.11 2.62
C SER A 59 -17.63 -11.09 2.17
N LYS A 60 -18.71 -11.56 1.54
CA LYS A 60 -19.84 -10.71 1.14
C LYS A 60 -20.41 -9.90 2.30
N LYS A 61 -20.46 -10.49 3.50
CA LYS A 61 -20.91 -9.80 4.72
C LYS A 61 -19.97 -8.65 5.08
N GLN A 62 -18.66 -8.89 5.10
CA GLN A 62 -17.66 -7.85 5.39
C GLN A 62 -17.72 -6.71 4.38
N ILE A 63 -17.91 -7.01 3.10
CA ILE A 63 -18.06 -5.99 2.05
C ILE A 63 -19.33 -5.16 2.29
N ALA A 64 -20.46 -5.79 2.60
CA ALA A 64 -21.72 -5.10 2.88
C ALA A 64 -21.65 -4.23 4.15
N ASP A 65 -20.95 -4.70 5.18
CA ASP A 65 -20.74 -3.94 6.41
C ASP A 65 -19.80 -2.75 6.15
N PHE A 66 -18.70 -2.96 5.41
CA PHE A 66 -17.74 -1.91 5.09
C PHE A 66 -18.32 -0.84 4.15
N ARG A 67 -19.21 -1.23 3.23
CA ARG A 67 -19.97 -0.29 2.39
C ARG A 67 -20.67 0.78 3.22
N LYS A 68 -21.37 0.38 4.28
CA LYS A 68 -22.09 1.32 5.17
C LYS A 68 -21.12 2.28 5.89
N VAL A 69 -19.97 1.78 6.31
CA VAL A 69 -18.93 2.59 6.95
C VAL A 69 -18.35 3.61 5.96
N LEU A 70 -18.08 3.17 4.74
CA LEU A 70 -17.56 4.02 3.67
C LEU A 70 -18.57 5.11 3.27
N GLU A 71 -19.84 4.77 3.09
CA GLU A 71 -20.92 5.72 2.76
C GLU A 71 -21.15 6.74 3.89
N ALA A 72 -20.94 6.36 5.15
CA ALA A 72 -21.12 7.25 6.30
C ALA A 72 -20.03 8.34 6.42
N ASN A 73 -18.81 8.06 5.95
CA ASN A 73 -17.70 9.02 6.02
C ASN A 73 -16.71 8.86 4.87
N PRO A 74 -17.12 9.12 3.62
CA PRO A 74 -16.34 8.77 2.44
C PRO A 74 -15.03 9.56 2.32
N SER A 75 -14.98 10.80 2.83
CA SER A 75 -13.77 11.63 2.81
C SER A 75 -12.62 11.08 3.64
N ASN A 76 -12.89 10.16 4.57
CA ASN A 76 -11.87 9.51 5.38
C ASN A 76 -11.24 8.30 4.66
N TYR A 77 -11.61 7.97 3.43
CA TYR A 77 -11.13 6.78 2.73
C TYR A 77 -10.52 7.09 1.37
N THR A 78 -9.56 6.24 0.98
CA THR A 78 -9.03 6.15 -0.39
C THR A 78 -9.05 4.70 -0.81
N ALA A 79 -9.16 4.47 -2.12
CA ALA A 79 -9.11 3.13 -2.68
C ALA A 79 -8.02 3.00 -3.73
N GLN A 80 -7.48 1.79 -3.86
CA GLN A 80 -6.44 1.43 -4.82
C GLN A 80 -6.75 0.06 -5.41
N PRO A 81 -6.32 -0.22 -6.65
CA PRO A 81 -6.45 -1.55 -7.21
C PRO A 81 -5.66 -2.54 -6.35
N THR A 82 -6.11 -3.80 -6.31
CA THR A 82 -5.34 -4.83 -5.63
C THR A 82 -4.02 -5.04 -6.35
N LEU A 83 -2.91 -4.74 -5.67
CA LEU A 83 -1.58 -4.85 -6.25
C LEU A 83 -1.01 -6.26 -6.04
N ALA A 84 -0.41 -6.80 -7.11
CA ALA A 84 0.46 -7.95 -7.01
C ALA A 84 1.81 -7.53 -6.40
N LEU A 85 1.90 -7.56 -5.07
CA LEU A 85 3.14 -7.24 -4.36
C LEU A 85 4.23 -8.26 -4.69
N SER A 86 5.46 -7.80 -4.88
CA SER A 86 6.61 -8.69 -5.00
C SER A 86 6.79 -9.51 -3.72
N ALA A 87 7.37 -10.69 -3.86
CA ALA A 87 7.63 -11.58 -2.74
C ALA A 87 9.13 -11.87 -2.61
N CYS A 88 9.60 -11.94 -1.36
CA CYS A 88 10.97 -12.27 -1.00
C CYS A 88 11.00 -13.61 -0.25
N PRO A 89 11.98 -14.51 -0.50
CA PRO A 89 12.17 -15.73 0.27
C PRO A 89 12.25 -15.43 1.77
N THR A 90 11.42 -16.11 2.55
CA THR A 90 11.32 -15.90 4.00
C THR A 90 11.26 -17.24 4.71
N HIS A 91 12.08 -17.39 5.74
CA HIS A 91 12.08 -18.59 6.57
C HIS A 91 10.82 -18.60 7.45
N VAL A 92 10.03 -19.65 7.32
CA VAL A 92 8.78 -19.88 8.06
C VAL A 92 8.81 -21.31 8.61
N ALA A 93 7.81 -21.67 9.43
CA ALA A 93 7.79 -23.00 10.08
C ALA A 93 7.89 -24.19 9.10
N SER A 94 7.42 -24.03 7.86
CA SER A 94 7.47 -25.06 6.82
C SER A 94 8.73 -24.98 5.93
N GLY A 95 9.77 -24.23 6.32
CA GLY A 95 10.96 -23.97 5.52
C GLY A 95 10.96 -22.62 4.81
N VAL A 96 11.55 -22.51 3.63
CA VAL A 96 11.63 -21.26 2.87
C VAL A 96 10.40 -21.10 1.98
N ALA A 97 9.67 -20.01 2.15
CA ALA A 97 8.48 -19.72 1.34
C ALA A 97 8.42 -18.22 0.96
N PRO A 98 7.79 -17.87 -0.17
CA PRO A 98 7.64 -16.48 -0.57
C PRO A 98 6.72 -15.72 0.40
N ARG A 99 7.09 -14.49 0.74
CA ARG A 99 6.26 -13.54 1.50
C ARG A 99 6.34 -12.15 0.88
N HIS A 100 5.21 -11.44 0.87
CA HIS A 100 5.14 -10.10 0.31
C HIS A 100 5.97 -9.12 1.13
N VAL A 101 6.65 -8.22 0.42
CA VAL A 101 7.50 -7.20 1.02
C VAL A 101 7.18 -5.82 0.49
N ASP A 102 7.51 -4.80 1.27
CA ASP A 102 7.62 -3.44 0.79
C ASP A 102 8.94 -2.80 1.25
N LEU A 103 9.38 -1.78 0.52
CA LEU A 103 10.64 -1.09 0.75
C LEU A 103 10.37 0.38 1.02
N ARG A 104 10.94 0.88 2.12
CA ARG A 104 10.94 2.30 2.48
C ARG A 104 12.38 2.83 2.49
N PRO A 105 12.85 3.42 1.37
CA PRO A 105 14.11 4.14 1.35
C PRO A 105 13.96 5.53 2.00
N PHE A 106 15.08 6.17 2.31
CA PHE A 106 15.10 7.51 2.89
C PHE A 106 15.90 8.46 2.01
N VAL A 107 15.22 9.51 1.53
CA VAL A 107 15.84 10.62 0.79
C VAL A 107 16.16 11.73 1.79
N LEU A 108 17.41 12.19 1.80
CA LEU A 108 17.92 13.26 2.65
C LEU A 108 18.08 14.53 1.82
N ILE A 109 17.47 15.63 2.27
CA ILE A 109 17.53 16.93 1.59
C ILE A 109 18.24 17.93 2.52
N GLY A 110 19.30 18.54 2.01
CA GLY A 110 20.05 19.61 2.67
C GLY A 110 20.66 20.54 1.63
N ASP A 111 21.97 20.74 1.67
CA ASP A 111 22.75 21.39 0.61
C ASP A 111 22.62 20.69 -0.76
N ARG A 112 22.44 19.38 -0.74
CA ARG A 112 22.15 18.51 -1.89
C ARG A 112 21.16 17.42 -1.51
N VAL A 113 20.49 16.86 -2.51
CA VAL A 113 19.63 15.68 -2.37
C VAL A 113 20.49 14.42 -2.39
N ARG A 114 20.33 13.55 -1.41
CA ARG A 114 21.08 12.27 -1.28
C ARG A 114 20.11 11.15 -0.94
N ILE A 115 20.44 9.92 -1.31
CA ILE A 115 19.71 8.72 -0.90
C ILE A 115 20.68 7.78 -0.17
N THR A 116 20.22 7.13 0.89
CA THR A 116 21.01 6.10 1.58
C THR A 116 21.01 4.82 0.76
N PRO A 117 22.14 4.09 0.60
CA PRO A 117 22.18 2.79 -0.06
C PRO A 117 21.57 1.72 0.86
N GLY A 118 20.26 1.75 1.02
CA GLY A 118 19.50 0.89 1.92
C GLY A 118 18.11 1.45 2.22
N GLY A 119 17.44 0.84 3.19
CA GLY A 119 16.11 1.23 3.60
C GLY A 119 15.47 0.23 4.55
N LEU A 120 14.28 0.55 5.02
CA LEU A 120 13.49 -0.38 5.82
C LEU A 120 12.70 -1.29 4.88
N THR A 121 13.06 -2.57 4.82
CA THR A 121 12.21 -3.59 4.19
C THR A 121 11.31 -4.20 5.24
N ARG A 122 9.99 -4.23 4.97
CA ARG A 122 9.01 -4.94 5.81
C ARG A 122 8.50 -6.18 5.09
N VAL A 123 8.13 -7.20 5.86
CA VAL A 123 7.65 -8.48 5.33
C VAL A 123 6.35 -8.90 6.00
N ALA A 124 5.35 -9.30 5.20
CA ALA A 124 4.11 -9.87 5.69
C ALA A 124 4.34 -11.36 6.04
N LEU A 125 4.47 -11.71 7.31
CA LEU A 125 4.86 -13.08 7.71
C LEU A 125 3.74 -14.12 7.51
N LYS A 126 2.48 -13.70 7.62
CA LYS A 126 1.31 -14.56 7.41
C LYS A 126 1.18 -14.94 5.94
N LYS A 127 0.99 -16.24 5.66
CA LYS A 127 0.83 -16.77 4.29
C LYS A 127 -0.33 -16.05 3.58
N GLY A 128 -0.05 -15.51 2.38
CA GLY A 128 -1.03 -14.80 1.56
C GLY A 128 -1.46 -13.43 2.07
N SER A 129 -0.88 -12.95 3.18
CA SER A 129 -1.19 -11.61 3.68
C SER A 129 -0.48 -10.53 2.85
N LEU A 130 -1.21 -9.49 2.49
CA LEU A 130 -0.66 -8.25 1.92
C LEU A 130 -0.30 -7.23 3.01
N VAL A 131 -0.61 -7.53 4.27
CA VAL A 131 -0.36 -6.62 5.39
C VAL A 131 1.05 -6.82 5.93
N VAL A 132 1.93 -5.87 5.61
CA VAL A 132 3.33 -5.81 6.05
C VAL A 132 3.51 -5.00 7.35
N ASN A 133 2.43 -4.51 7.95
CA ASN A 133 2.51 -3.63 9.11
C ASN A 133 2.90 -4.39 10.38
N SER A 134 3.82 -3.83 11.17
CA SER A 134 4.36 -4.50 12.37
C SER A 134 3.30 -4.74 13.44
N SER A 135 2.31 -3.84 13.55
CA SER A 135 1.15 -3.98 14.44
C SER A 135 0.29 -5.22 14.16
N GLN A 136 0.40 -5.83 12.98
CA GLN A 136 -0.39 -6.98 12.55
C GLN A 136 0.48 -8.19 12.18
N GLY A 137 1.65 -8.32 12.80
CA GLY A 137 2.55 -9.46 12.59
C GLY A 137 3.47 -9.31 11.37
N GLY A 138 3.72 -8.07 10.93
CA GLY A 138 4.78 -7.75 9.98
C GLY A 138 6.16 -7.86 10.64
N GLY A 139 7.12 -8.44 9.92
CA GLY A 139 8.53 -8.46 10.28
C GLY A 139 9.33 -7.42 9.49
N THR A 140 10.63 -7.38 9.74
CA THR A 140 11.58 -6.58 8.96
C THR A 140 12.65 -7.46 8.32
N LYS A 141 13.26 -6.96 7.26
CA LYS A 141 14.43 -7.55 6.61
C LYS A 141 15.48 -6.46 6.42
N ASP A 142 16.74 -6.87 6.44
CA ASP A 142 17.83 -6.02 5.98
C ASP A 142 17.73 -5.80 4.47
N THR A 143 18.14 -4.61 4.01
CA THR A 143 18.09 -4.21 2.60
C THR A 143 19.50 -4.00 2.10
N TRP A 144 20.02 -4.95 1.32
CA TRP A 144 21.35 -4.83 0.73
C TRP A 144 21.27 -4.17 -0.64
N VAL A 145 22.04 -3.09 -0.81
CA VAL A 145 22.31 -2.46 -2.10
C VAL A 145 23.76 -2.79 -2.43
N LEU A 146 23.96 -3.50 -3.53
CA LEU A 146 25.30 -3.93 -3.96
C LEU A 146 26.06 -2.75 -4.58
N GLU A 147 27.37 -2.73 -4.39
CA GLU A 147 28.27 -1.89 -5.16
C GLU A 147 28.51 -2.53 -6.53
N ASP A 148 28.84 -1.70 -7.53
CA ASP A 148 29.19 -2.14 -8.89
C ASP A 148 30.56 -2.84 -8.95
#